data_AF-A0A4P7LBC9-F1
#
_entry.id   AF-A0A4P7LBC9-F1
#
_cell.length_a   1.000
_cell.length_b   1.000
_cell.length_c   1.000
_cell.angle_alpha   90.00
_cell.angle_beta   90.00
_cell.angle_gamma   90.00
#
_symmetry.space_group_name_H-M   'P 1'
#
loop_
_entity.id
_entity.type
_entity.pdbx_description
1 polymer ?
#
loop_
_entity_poly.entity_id
_entity_poly.type
_entity_poly.pdbx_seq_one_letter_code
_entity_poly.pdbx_strand_id
1 'polypeptide(L)'
;MNLYIAEKTSRAKDIATEMNGKFNKSDKERFNTRIGREVILWDYLKTDKVIADIGIDITIKDPDLYDRISNYVLLHGEDLQGMFKNEKYLYMSCFIRDVRAFRNEFELEERLKPLFSHGKGDAFEFVISFPEKMNFDEKDIIKSSFVNISQQHVLTINDVIWECFVHQTKNGQIVDAQFEACRSNIDKYSRAELVNINLIDTFQPNSYVRQLLRGAEKIGNIDGRSVWFNPHGYYFCWDKETEYLLESWLTFPAYPIHW
;
A
#
# COMPACT_ATOMS: atom_id res chain seq x y z
N MET A 1 10.82 -19.05 41.96
CA MET A 1 9.81 -19.53 40.99
C MET A 1 8.61 -18.57 40.80
N ASN A 2 8.58 -17.38 41.42
CA ASN A 2 7.45 -16.43 41.31
C ASN A 2 7.77 -15.06 40.67
N LEU A 3 8.99 -14.83 40.16
CA LEU A 3 9.33 -13.61 39.40
C LEU A 3 9.23 -13.80 37.88
N TYR A 4 9.40 -15.02 37.39
CA TYR A 4 9.37 -15.35 35.95
C TYR A 4 7.95 -15.37 35.34
N ILE A 5 6.91 -15.47 36.18
CA ILE A 5 5.50 -15.48 35.75
C ILE A 5 4.96 -14.05 35.67
N ALA A 6 5.38 -13.16 36.58
CA ALA A 6 4.97 -11.75 36.59
C ALA A 6 5.50 -10.97 35.36
N GLU A 7 6.75 -11.19 34.93
CA GLU A 7 7.29 -10.56 33.71
C GLU A 7 6.62 -11.06 32.43
N LYS A 8 6.22 -12.33 32.35
CA LYS A 8 5.46 -12.86 31.20
C LYS A 8 4.04 -12.30 31.13
N THR A 9 3.42 -12.01 32.27
CA THR A 9 2.05 -11.48 32.30
C THR A 9 2.02 -9.97 32.04
N SER A 10 3.07 -9.24 32.42
CA SER A 10 3.28 -7.83 32.02
C SER A 10 3.53 -7.74 30.52
N ARG A 11 4.46 -8.53 29.98
CA ARG A 11 4.82 -8.49 28.56
C ARG A 11 3.68 -8.99 27.64
N ALA A 12 2.84 -9.91 28.12
CA ALA A 12 1.62 -10.32 27.42
C ALA A 12 0.51 -9.27 27.48
N LYS A 13 0.44 -8.45 28.54
CA LYS A 13 -0.46 -7.29 28.61
C LYS A 13 0.04 -6.13 27.75
N ASP A 14 1.35 -5.92 27.66
CA ASP A 14 1.93 -4.90 26.79
C ASP A 14 1.78 -5.27 25.30
N ILE A 15 1.95 -6.56 24.95
CA ILE A 15 1.66 -7.08 23.59
C ILE A 15 0.15 -7.09 23.30
N ALA A 16 -0.71 -7.43 24.27
CA ALA A 16 -2.16 -7.35 24.09
C ALA A 16 -2.68 -5.90 24.03
N THR A 17 -1.95 -4.93 24.57
CA THR A 17 -2.26 -3.50 24.46
C THR A 17 -1.72 -2.94 23.13
N GLU A 18 -0.61 -3.45 22.61
CA GLU A 18 -0.13 -3.17 21.24
C GLU A 18 -1.00 -3.85 20.15
N MET A 19 -1.69 -4.95 20.46
CA MET A 19 -2.62 -5.62 19.54
C MET A 19 -4.04 -5.06 19.55
N ASN A 20 -4.31 -4.02 20.36
CA ASN A 20 -5.61 -3.32 20.39
C ASN A 20 -5.62 -2.00 19.59
N GLY A 21 -4.60 -1.73 18.80
CA GLY A 21 -4.66 -0.76 17.71
C GLY A 21 -4.16 -1.41 16.43
N LYS A 22 -5.07 -1.78 15.53
CA LYS A 22 -4.70 -2.34 14.20
C LYS A 22 -3.79 -1.41 13.38
N PHE A 23 -3.65 -0.15 13.78
CA PHE A 23 -2.86 0.88 13.10
C PHE A 23 -1.80 1.49 14.00
N ASN A 24 -0.56 1.52 13.49
CA ASN A 24 0.55 2.17 14.19
C ASN A 24 0.45 3.71 14.08
N LYS A 25 1.35 4.43 14.75
CA LYS A 25 1.36 5.90 14.74
C LYS A 25 1.52 6.48 13.32
N SER A 26 2.33 5.84 12.49
CA SER A 26 2.55 6.21 11.08
C SER A 26 1.27 6.08 10.27
N ASP A 27 0.55 4.96 10.40
CA ASP A 27 -0.70 4.73 9.68
C ASP A 27 -1.76 5.80 10.03
N LYS A 28 -1.83 6.20 11.30
CA LYS A 28 -2.72 7.27 11.78
C LYS A 28 -2.34 8.64 11.23
N GLU A 29 -1.05 8.97 11.24
CA GLU A 29 -0.53 10.23 10.66
C GLU A 29 -0.78 10.28 9.15
N ARG A 30 -0.50 9.18 8.44
CA ARG A 30 -0.77 9.01 7.01
C ARG A 30 -2.24 9.18 6.69
N PHE A 31 -3.11 8.54 7.48
CA PHE A 31 -4.56 8.65 7.33
C PHE A 31 -5.02 10.09 7.43
N ASN A 32 -4.70 10.77 8.53
CA ASN A 32 -5.14 12.15 8.79
C ASN A 32 -4.59 13.18 7.78
N THR A 33 -3.39 12.94 7.25
CA THR A 33 -2.75 13.90 6.35
C THR A 33 -3.31 13.80 4.92
N ARG A 34 -3.65 12.58 4.47
CA ARG A 34 -3.94 12.29 3.06
C ARG A 34 -5.41 12.27 2.67
N ILE A 35 -6.34 12.06 3.59
CA ILE A 35 -7.75 11.89 3.21
C ILE A 35 -8.50 13.23 3.14
N GLY A 36 -9.42 13.33 2.19
CA GLY A 36 -10.43 14.38 2.17
C GLY A 36 -11.46 14.19 3.29
N ARG A 37 -12.27 15.23 3.54
CA ARG A 37 -13.44 15.17 4.46
C ARG A 37 -14.63 14.47 3.80
N GLU A 38 -14.38 13.31 3.24
CA GLU A 38 -15.33 12.47 2.54
C GLU A 38 -14.96 11.01 2.76
N VAL A 39 -15.95 10.13 2.86
CA VAL A 39 -15.73 8.68 2.96
C VAL A 39 -16.81 7.97 2.16
N ILE A 40 -16.42 6.91 1.47
CA ILE A 40 -17.32 6.05 0.69
C ILE A 40 -17.34 4.68 1.37
N LEU A 41 -18.55 4.14 1.57
CA LEU A 41 -18.79 2.86 2.20
C LEU A 41 -19.48 1.94 1.21
N TRP A 42 -19.01 0.69 1.13
CA TRP A 42 -19.62 -0.38 0.35
C TRP A 42 -19.89 -1.57 1.26
N ASP A 43 -21.01 -2.25 1.02
CA ASP A 43 -21.26 -3.60 1.52
C ASP A 43 -20.90 -4.63 0.44
N TYR A 44 -20.07 -5.58 0.80
CA TYR A 44 -19.72 -6.70 -0.06
C TYR A 44 -20.59 -7.90 0.28
N LEU A 45 -21.28 -8.42 -0.73
CA LEU A 45 -22.13 -9.61 -0.61
C LEU A 45 -21.35 -10.84 -1.03
N LYS A 46 -21.42 -11.91 -0.23
CA LYS A 46 -20.82 -13.19 -0.58
C LYS A 46 -21.79 -14.01 -1.44
N THR A 47 -21.41 -14.30 -2.69
CA THR A 47 -22.14 -15.26 -3.54
C THR A 47 -21.46 -16.63 -3.52
N ASP A 48 -22.20 -17.69 -3.84
CA ASP A 48 -21.73 -19.08 -3.87
C ASP A 48 -20.53 -19.34 -4.83
N LYS A 49 -20.14 -18.35 -5.65
CA LYS A 49 -19.11 -18.46 -6.70
C LYS A 49 -17.89 -17.54 -6.51
N VAL A 50 -17.62 -17.03 -5.30
CA VAL A 50 -16.45 -16.18 -4.98
C VAL A 50 -16.49 -14.77 -5.60
N ILE A 51 -17.44 -14.47 -6.50
CA ILE A 51 -17.63 -13.09 -6.98
C ILE A 51 -18.38 -12.32 -5.89
N ALA A 52 -17.68 -11.37 -5.27
CA ALA A 52 -18.24 -10.45 -4.31
C ALA A 52 -18.95 -9.33 -5.09
N ASP A 53 -20.28 -9.23 -4.95
CA ASP A 53 -21.10 -8.19 -5.59
C ASP A 53 -21.22 -7.00 -4.64
N ILE A 54 -21.35 -5.79 -5.19
CA ILE A 54 -21.53 -4.56 -4.40
C ILE A 54 -23.03 -4.36 -4.18
N GLY A 55 -23.46 -4.39 -2.91
CA GLY A 55 -24.86 -4.19 -2.56
C GLY A 55 -25.31 -2.76 -2.82
N ILE A 56 -24.61 -1.80 -2.22
CA ILE A 56 -24.84 -0.37 -2.29
C ILE A 56 -23.55 0.39 -1.96
N ASP A 57 -23.39 1.59 -2.51
CA ASP A 57 -22.37 2.55 -2.11
C ASP A 57 -23.01 3.78 -1.47
N ILE A 58 -22.41 4.26 -0.38
CA ILE A 58 -22.85 5.49 0.30
C ILE A 58 -21.65 6.42 0.44
N THR A 59 -21.85 7.67 0.04
CA THR A 59 -20.88 8.75 0.25
C THR A 59 -21.29 9.60 1.45
N ILE A 60 -20.39 9.74 2.42
CA ILE A 60 -20.57 10.58 3.61
C ILE A 60 -19.64 11.79 3.51
N LYS A 61 -20.25 12.98 3.61
CA LYS A 61 -19.56 14.28 3.70
C LYS A 61 -19.91 15.04 4.98
N ASP A 62 -20.72 14.41 5.83
CA ASP A 62 -21.11 14.94 7.13
C ASP A 62 -19.91 14.89 8.08
N PRO A 63 -19.44 16.02 8.64
CA PRO A 63 -18.21 16.04 9.43
C PRO A 63 -18.25 15.14 10.67
N ASP A 64 -19.37 15.13 11.41
CA ASP A 64 -19.48 14.39 12.66
C ASP A 64 -19.50 12.89 12.41
N LEU A 65 -20.28 12.45 11.41
CA LEU A 65 -20.33 11.04 11.01
C LEU A 65 -19.00 10.60 10.36
N TYR A 66 -18.38 11.47 9.56
CA TYR A 66 -17.07 11.22 8.98
C TYR A 66 -16.00 10.99 10.06
N ASP A 67 -15.94 11.84 11.08
CA ASP A 67 -14.95 11.73 12.16
C ASP A 67 -15.17 10.44 12.98
N ARG A 68 -16.42 10.06 13.22
CA ARG A 68 -16.75 8.79 13.89
C ARG A 68 -16.35 7.57 13.07
N ILE A 69 -16.67 7.55 11.78
CA ILE A 69 -16.27 6.45 10.86
C ILE A 69 -14.75 6.37 10.77
N SER A 70 -14.07 7.51 10.65
CA SER A 70 -12.61 7.59 10.61
C SER A 70 -11.97 7.00 11.86
N ASN A 71 -12.46 7.39 13.04
CA ASN A 71 -11.98 6.86 14.31
C ASN A 71 -12.26 5.34 14.45
N TYR A 72 -13.43 4.88 14.02
CA TYR A 72 -13.75 3.46 14.02
C TYR A 72 -12.80 2.67 13.11
N VAL A 73 -12.55 3.17 11.90
CA VAL A 73 -11.59 2.57 10.96
C VAL A 73 -10.21 2.49 11.58
N LEU A 74 -9.70 3.55 12.21
CA LEU A 74 -8.39 3.56 12.87
C LEU A 74 -8.26 2.59 14.07
N LEU A 75 -9.35 1.98 14.51
CA LEU A 75 -9.37 0.99 15.57
C LEU A 75 -9.62 -0.43 15.03
N HIS A 76 -10.53 -0.56 14.06
CA HIS A 76 -11.11 -1.84 13.67
C HIS A 76 -10.85 -2.23 12.21
N GLY A 77 -10.48 -1.27 11.36
CA GLY A 77 -10.15 -1.48 9.95
C GLY A 77 -9.00 -2.45 9.75
N GLU A 78 -9.09 -3.27 8.71
CA GLU A 78 -7.98 -4.09 8.23
C GLU A 78 -7.46 -3.52 6.93
N ASP A 79 -6.13 -3.47 6.82
CA ASP A 79 -5.41 -3.16 5.59
C ASP A 79 -5.79 -1.83 4.93
N LEU A 80 -5.19 -0.72 5.39
CA LEU A 80 -5.33 0.60 4.75
C LEU A 80 -4.54 0.67 3.43
N GLN A 81 -4.97 -0.09 2.42
CA GLN A 81 -4.34 -0.14 1.11
C GLN A 81 -5.30 0.29 0.00
N GLY A 82 -4.73 0.77 -1.10
CA GLY A 82 -5.50 1.33 -2.20
C GLY A 82 -6.31 0.25 -2.90
N MET A 83 -7.61 0.20 -2.62
CA MET A 83 -8.53 -0.62 -3.39
C MET A 83 -9.44 0.27 -4.21
N PHE A 84 -9.45 -0.04 -5.51
CA PHE A 84 -10.14 0.66 -6.59
C PHE A 84 -9.65 2.10 -6.78
N LYS A 85 -8.78 2.29 -7.77
CA LYS A 85 -8.39 3.61 -8.27
C LYS A 85 -9.41 4.01 -9.34
N ASN A 86 -9.88 5.26 -9.34
CA ASN A 86 -10.53 5.82 -10.53
C ASN A 86 -9.80 7.11 -10.96
N GLU A 87 -10.09 7.59 -12.16
CA GLU A 87 -9.41 8.77 -12.74
C GLU A 87 -9.52 10.04 -11.89
N LYS A 88 -10.45 10.10 -10.93
CA LYS A 88 -10.69 11.26 -10.07
C LYS A 88 -10.18 11.10 -8.64
N TYR A 89 -9.97 9.87 -8.18
CA TYR A 89 -9.65 9.59 -6.79
C TYR A 89 -8.73 8.37 -6.68
N LEU A 90 -7.57 8.59 -6.07
CA LEU A 90 -6.87 7.54 -5.36
C LEU A 90 -7.53 7.41 -4.00
N TYR A 91 -7.84 6.20 -3.59
CA TYR A 91 -8.47 5.94 -2.31
C TYR A 91 -7.49 5.22 -1.39
N MET A 92 -7.57 5.54 -0.11
CA MET A 92 -7.09 4.65 0.93
C MET A 92 -8.30 3.88 1.45
N SER A 93 -8.28 2.57 1.31
CA SER A 93 -9.42 1.71 1.64
C SER A 93 -9.07 0.80 2.79
N CYS A 94 -10.04 0.40 3.59
CA CYS A 94 -9.89 -0.66 4.58
C CYS A 94 -11.11 -1.57 4.58
N PHE A 95 -10.91 -2.78 5.08
CA PHE A 95 -11.97 -3.75 5.31
C PHE A 95 -12.45 -3.74 6.76
N ILE A 96 -13.76 -3.89 6.93
CA ILE A 96 -14.41 -4.16 8.20
C ILE A 96 -15.06 -5.54 8.12
N ARG A 97 -14.38 -6.53 8.68
CA ARG A 97 -14.84 -7.93 8.69
C ARG A 97 -15.81 -8.23 9.83
N ASP A 98 -15.75 -7.49 10.92
CA ASP A 98 -16.73 -7.59 12.01
C ASP A 98 -17.99 -6.78 11.67
N VAL A 99 -18.80 -7.36 10.78
CA VAL A 99 -20.06 -6.77 10.29
C VAL A 99 -21.02 -6.48 11.45
N ARG A 100 -21.05 -7.36 12.46
CA ARG A 100 -21.97 -7.22 13.60
C ARG A 100 -21.58 -6.04 14.48
N ALA A 101 -20.30 -5.89 14.82
CA ALA A 101 -19.82 -4.76 15.60
C ALA A 101 -20.06 -3.43 14.86
N PHE A 102 -19.76 -3.39 13.56
CA PHE A 102 -19.98 -2.20 12.75
C PHE A 102 -21.46 -1.81 12.68
N ARG A 103 -22.35 -2.80 12.48
CA ARG A 103 -23.79 -2.55 12.46
C ARG A 103 -24.28 -2.01 13.80
N ASN A 104 -23.89 -2.63 14.92
CA ASN A 104 -24.31 -2.15 16.24
C ASN A 104 -23.89 -0.69 16.51
N GLU A 105 -22.73 -0.27 16.00
CA GLU A 105 -22.23 1.09 16.19
C GLU A 105 -22.97 2.13 15.31
N PHE A 106 -23.38 1.74 14.11
CA PHE A 106 -23.82 2.67 13.06
C PHE A 106 -25.26 2.46 12.56
N GLU A 107 -26.00 1.43 12.99
CA GLU A 107 -27.34 1.12 12.45
C GLU A 107 -28.39 2.20 12.72
N LEU A 108 -28.19 3.01 13.76
CA LEU A 108 -29.07 4.14 14.09
C LEU A 108 -28.78 5.38 13.23
N GLU A 109 -27.66 5.39 12.49
CA GLU A 109 -27.34 6.48 11.58
C GLU A 109 -28.25 6.41 10.35
N GLU A 110 -29.20 7.34 10.25
CA GLU A 110 -30.16 7.42 9.13
C GLU A 110 -29.47 7.39 7.77
N ARG A 111 -28.31 8.05 7.64
CA ARG A 111 -27.52 8.10 6.40
C ARG A 111 -26.93 6.76 6.00
N LEU A 112 -26.72 5.84 6.95
CA LEU A 112 -26.14 4.52 6.70
C LEU A 112 -27.19 3.41 6.62
N LYS A 113 -28.46 3.69 6.93
CA LYS A 113 -29.55 2.71 6.79
C LYS A 113 -29.58 1.98 5.44
N PRO A 114 -29.36 2.65 4.28
CA PRO A 114 -29.35 1.94 3.01
C PRO A 114 -28.26 0.86 2.94
N LEU A 115 -27.15 1.03 3.65
CA LEU A 115 -26.02 0.08 3.73
C LEU A 115 -26.40 -1.20 4.48
N PHE A 116 -27.35 -1.11 5.42
CA PHE A 116 -27.76 -2.24 6.26
C PHE A 116 -29.07 -2.89 5.83
N SER A 117 -29.79 -2.27 4.88
CA SER A 117 -31.14 -2.67 4.50
C SER A 117 -31.46 -2.30 3.05
N HIS A 118 -30.79 -2.97 2.10
CA HIS A 118 -31.02 -2.81 0.64
C HIS A 118 -31.69 -4.04 0.01
N GLY A 119 -32.05 -5.07 0.79
CA GLY A 119 -32.82 -6.22 0.32
C GLY A 119 -32.07 -7.20 -0.60
N LYS A 120 -30.72 -7.11 -0.67
CA LYS A 120 -29.89 -8.00 -1.50
C LYS A 120 -29.19 -9.12 -0.71
N GLY A 121 -29.40 -9.20 0.60
CA GLY A 121 -28.74 -10.14 1.50
C GLY A 121 -27.96 -9.43 2.60
N ASP A 122 -27.34 -10.21 3.50
CA ASP A 122 -26.48 -9.69 4.56
C ASP A 122 -25.06 -9.44 4.02
N ALA A 123 -24.46 -8.32 4.45
CA ALA A 123 -23.07 -8.01 4.16
C ALA A 123 -22.13 -9.07 4.74
N PHE A 124 -21.16 -9.51 3.95
CA PHE A 124 -20.07 -10.37 4.41
C PHE A 124 -18.92 -9.56 5.01
N GLU A 125 -18.63 -8.40 4.43
CA GLU A 125 -17.68 -7.39 4.92
C GLU A 125 -18.09 -6.01 4.41
N PHE A 126 -17.66 -4.96 5.09
CA PHE A 126 -17.72 -3.60 4.55
C PHE A 126 -16.36 -3.17 4.04
N VAL A 127 -16.34 -2.45 2.93
CA VAL A 127 -15.16 -1.68 2.50
C VAL A 127 -15.45 -0.22 2.78
N ILE A 128 -14.48 0.45 3.39
CA ILE A 128 -14.55 1.87 3.67
C ILE A 128 -13.36 2.51 2.99
N SER A 129 -13.61 3.46 2.09
CA SER A 129 -12.58 4.15 1.34
C SER A 129 -12.65 5.64 1.54
N PHE A 130 -11.48 6.22 1.68
CA PHE A 130 -11.30 7.64 1.87
C PHE A 130 -10.68 8.21 0.60
N PRO A 131 -11.36 9.12 -0.12
CA PRO A 131 -10.76 9.82 -1.23
C PRO A 131 -9.54 10.55 -0.73
N GLU A 132 -8.40 10.32 -1.34
CA GLU A 132 -7.20 11.07 -1.03
C GLU A 132 -7.33 12.51 -1.54
N LYS A 133 -6.76 13.47 -0.81
CA LYS A 133 -6.72 14.88 -1.20
C LYS A 133 -6.10 15.00 -2.60
N MET A 134 -6.70 15.83 -3.44
CA MET A 134 -6.40 16.00 -4.87
C MET A 134 -4.94 16.38 -5.22
N ASN A 135 -4.05 16.64 -4.26
CA ASN A 135 -2.64 16.97 -4.54
C ASN A 135 -1.82 15.78 -5.10
N PHE A 136 -2.47 14.74 -5.61
CA PHE A 136 -1.83 13.61 -6.26
C PHE A 136 -1.75 13.71 -7.79
N ASP A 137 -2.22 14.79 -8.41
CA ASP A 137 -1.94 15.07 -9.84
C ASP A 137 -0.43 15.15 -10.14
N GLU A 138 0.40 15.48 -9.13
CA GLU A 138 1.86 15.45 -9.24
C GLU A 138 2.45 14.02 -9.29
N LYS A 139 1.71 12.96 -8.92
CA LYS A 139 2.24 11.58 -8.93
C LYS A 139 2.69 11.17 -10.31
N ASP A 140 1.93 11.48 -11.34
CA ASP A 140 2.28 11.07 -12.70
C ASP A 140 3.49 11.84 -13.21
N ILE A 141 3.67 13.10 -12.79
CA ILE A 141 4.86 13.90 -13.08
C ILE A 141 6.08 13.31 -12.35
N ILE A 142 5.95 12.99 -11.06
CA ILE A 142 7.02 12.40 -10.24
C ILE A 142 7.38 11.01 -10.77
N LYS A 143 6.40 10.16 -11.10
CA LYS A 143 6.61 8.84 -11.73
C LYS A 143 7.34 8.98 -13.06
N SER A 144 6.86 9.84 -13.94
CA SER A 144 7.48 10.07 -15.24
C SER A 144 8.93 10.55 -15.09
N SER A 145 9.19 11.45 -14.14
CA SER A 145 10.53 11.96 -13.84
C SER A 145 11.43 10.88 -13.25
N PHE A 146 10.91 10.05 -12.34
CA PHE A 146 11.62 8.91 -11.75
C PHE A 146 11.99 7.87 -12.80
N VAL A 147 11.04 7.49 -13.66
CA VAL A 147 11.27 6.57 -14.78
C VAL A 147 12.32 7.15 -15.72
N ASN A 148 12.20 8.42 -16.12
CA ASN A 148 13.18 9.04 -17.03
C ASN A 148 14.60 9.01 -16.45
N ILE A 149 14.79 9.45 -15.20
CA ILE A 149 16.11 9.43 -14.53
C ILE A 149 16.66 7.99 -14.47
N SER A 150 15.83 7.05 -14.05
CA SER A 150 16.23 5.64 -13.89
C SER A 150 16.53 4.97 -15.25
N GLN A 151 15.80 5.33 -16.31
CA GLN A 151 16.05 4.87 -17.68
C GLN A 151 17.35 5.41 -18.24
N GLN A 152 17.73 6.65 -17.95
CA GLN A 152 19.04 7.16 -18.34
C GLN A 152 20.16 6.42 -17.60
N HIS A 153 19.98 6.15 -16.31
CA HIS A 153 20.98 5.45 -15.50
C HIS A 153 21.14 3.96 -15.90
N VAL A 154 20.06 3.23 -16.18
CA VAL A 154 20.18 1.80 -16.51
C VAL A 154 20.97 1.56 -17.79
N LEU A 155 21.00 2.53 -18.71
CA LEU A 155 21.80 2.49 -19.93
C LEU A 155 23.30 2.68 -19.67
N THR A 156 23.69 3.24 -18.52
CA THR A 156 25.10 3.38 -18.13
C THR A 156 25.64 2.19 -17.34
N ILE A 157 24.76 1.26 -16.92
CA ILE A 157 25.18 0.03 -16.23
C ILE A 157 25.93 -0.86 -17.23
N ASN A 158 27.16 -1.24 -16.87
CA ASN A 158 27.97 -2.11 -17.71
C ASN A 158 27.40 -3.53 -17.81
N ASP A 159 27.77 -4.24 -18.88
CA ASP A 159 27.20 -5.54 -19.20
C ASP A 159 27.52 -6.62 -18.15
N VAL A 160 28.67 -6.53 -17.47
CA VAL A 160 29.02 -7.52 -16.42
C VAL A 160 28.05 -7.43 -15.25
N ILE A 161 27.73 -6.22 -14.79
CA ILE A 161 26.73 -6.01 -13.72
C ILE A 161 25.34 -6.38 -14.22
N TRP A 162 25.01 -6.03 -15.46
CA TRP A 162 23.73 -6.38 -16.06
C TRP A 162 23.50 -7.89 -16.09
N GLU A 163 24.50 -8.68 -16.49
CA GLU A 163 24.41 -10.15 -16.49
C GLU A 163 24.16 -10.72 -15.09
N CYS A 164 24.65 -10.08 -14.02
CA CYS A 164 24.28 -10.47 -12.65
C CYS A 164 22.78 -10.29 -12.40
N PHE A 165 22.18 -9.18 -12.86
CA PHE A 165 20.73 -8.98 -12.75
C PHE A 165 19.95 -9.99 -13.60
N VAL A 166 20.39 -10.26 -14.83
CA VAL A 166 19.78 -11.29 -15.69
C VAL A 166 19.79 -12.66 -15.00
N HIS A 167 20.94 -13.04 -14.44
CA HIS A 167 21.08 -14.30 -13.70
C HIS A 167 20.14 -14.35 -12.49
N GLN A 168 20.07 -13.27 -11.70
CA GLN A 168 19.18 -13.17 -10.55
C GLN A 168 17.71 -13.24 -10.97
N THR A 169 17.30 -12.52 -12.02
CA THR A 169 15.93 -12.57 -12.54
C THR A 169 15.52 -13.97 -12.99
N LYS A 170 16.45 -14.76 -13.53
CA LYS A 170 16.17 -16.12 -14.02
C LYS A 170 16.21 -17.20 -12.95
N ASN A 171 17.07 -17.06 -11.94
CA ASN A 171 17.37 -18.14 -11.00
C ASN A 171 17.09 -17.79 -9.53
N GLY A 172 16.91 -16.51 -9.21
CA GLY A 172 16.64 -16.05 -7.85
C GLY A 172 15.27 -16.47 -7.35
N GLN A 173 15.08 -16.40 -6.03
CA GLN A 173 13.80 -16.65 -5.39
C GLN A 173 12.77 -15.62 -5.85
N ILE A 174 11.60 -16.09 -6.31
CA ILE A 174 10.50 -15.22 -6.71
C ILE A 174 9.80 -14.61 -5.50
N VAL A 175 9.32 -13.39 -5.68
CA VAL A 175 8.49 -12.68 -4.70
C VAL A 175 7.17 -13.40 -4.50
N ASP A 176 6.55 -13.86 -5.58
CA ASP A 176 5.29 -14.60 -5.58
C ASP A 176 5.21 -15.52 -6.80
N ALA A 177 4.64 -16.72 -6.62
CA ALA A 177 4.44 -17.71 -7.68
C ALA A 177 3.62 -17.18 -8.87
N GLN A 178 2.70 -16.24 -8.64
CA GLN A 178 1.91 -15.64 -9.71
C GLN A 178 2.74 -14.85 -10.74
N PHE A 179 3.95 -14.43 -10.36
CA PHE A 179 4.83 -13.65 -11.22
C PHE A 179 5.88 -14.48 -11.96
N GLU A 180 5.91 -15.81 -11.83
CA GLU A 180 6.93 -16.66 -12.46
C GLU A 180 7.05 -16.41 -13.98
N ALA A 181 5.93 -16.19 -14.68
CA ALA A 181 5.91 -15.89 -16.10
C ALA A 181 6.66 -14.59 -16.47
N CYS A 182 6.75 -13.64 -15.52
CA CYS A 182 7.43 -12.37 -15.70
C CYS A 182 8.96 -12.51 -15.82
N ARG A 183 9.57 -13.66 -15.44
CA ARG A 183 11.01 -13.88 -15.64
C ARG A 183 11.43 -13.67 -17.09
N SER A 184 10.56 -14.05 -18.04
CA SER A 184 10.83 -13.90 -19.47
C SER A 184 10.91 -12.44 -19.94
N ASN A 185 10.47 -11.47 -19.14
CA ASN A 185 10.51 -10.05 -19.50
C ASN A 185 11.94 -9.54 -19.68
N ILE A 186 12.90 -10.08 -18.90
CA ILE A 186 14.31 -9.69 -18.93
C ILE A 186 14.96 -9.90 -20.32
N ASP A 187 14.43 -10.85 -21.10
CA ASP A 187 14.89 -11.17 -22.45
C ASP A 187 14.03 -10.50 -23.55
N LYS A 188 12.81 -10.05 -23.20
CA LYS A 188 11.84 -9.50 -24.16
C LYS A 188 11.94 -7.99 -24.32
N TYR A 189 12.30 -7.29 -23.25
CA TYR A 189 12.28 -5.83 -23.17
C TYR A 189 13.70 -5.29 -23.00
N SER A 190 13.93 -4.08 -23.49
CA SER A 190 15.17 -3.35 -23.25
C SER A 190 15.34 -3.01 -21.77
N ARG A 191 16.58 -2.70 -21.37
CA ARG A 191 16.91 -2.27 -19.99
C ARG A 191 16.04 -1.10 -19.54
N ALA A 192 15.83 -0.11 -20.42
CA ALA A 192 15.02 1.06 -20.13
C ALA A 192 13.52 0.74 -20.03
N GLU A 193 13.00 -0.14 -20.88
CA GLU A 193 11.59 -0.57 -20.79
C GLU A 193 11.30 -1.33 -19.50
N LEU A 194 12.25 -2.17 -19.05
CA LEU A 194 12.12 -2.90 -17.78
C LEU A 194 11.97 -1.98 -16.58
N VAL A 195 12.66 -0.84 -16.56
CA VAL A 195 12.51 0.15 -15.49
C VAL A 195 11.05 0.61 -15.35
N ASN A 196 10.38 0.85 -16.47
CA ASN A 196 8.98 1.30 -16.47
C ASN A 196 8.01 0.15 -16.17
N ILE A 197 8.23 -1.03 -16.76
CA ILE A 197 7.37 -2.20 -16.57
C ILE A 197 7.39 -2.68 -15.11
N ASN A 198 8.56 -2.57 -14.46
CA ASN A 198 8.76 -2.99 -13.08
C ASN A 198 8.55 -1.84 -12.08
N LEU A 199 7.98 -0.71 -12.51
CA LEU A 199 7.65 0.40 -11.62
C LEU A 199 6.56 -0.03 -10.63
N ILE A 200 6.87 0.09 -9.35
CA ILE A 200 5.94 -0.16 -8.26
C ILE A 200 5.81 1.14 -7.46
N ASP A 201 4.58 1.50 -7.13
CA ASP A 201 4.31 2.58 -6.19
C ASP A 201 3.69 2.05 -4.90
N THR A 202 4.34 2.32 -3.78
CA THR A 202 3.89 1.87 -2.45
C THR A 202 4.03 3.00 -1.43
N PHE A 203 3.60 2.72 -0.20
CA PHE A 203 3.83 3.59 0.95
C PHE A 203 4.64 2.82 1.96
N GLN A 204 5.84 3.31 2.26
CA GLN A 204 6.80 2.61 3.09
C GLN A 204 7.34 3.50 4.20
N PRO A 205 7.40 2.97 5.44
CA PRO A 205 7.94 3.72 6.55
C PRO A 205 9.45 3.93 6.40
N ASN A 206 9.98 4.91 7.13
CA ASN A 206 11.42 5.18 7.20
C ASN A 206 12.26 3.92 7.53
N SER A 207 11.75 3.02 8.37
CA SER A 207 12.44 1.77 8.73
C SER A 207 12.68 0.84 7.55
N TYR A 208 11.78 0.81 6.56
CA TYR A 208 11.95 0.07 5.31
C TYR A 208 12.98 0.76 4.42
N VAL A 209 12.80 2.07 4.17
CA VAL A 209 13.67 2.84 3.25
C VAL A 209 15.11 2.95 3.75
N ARG A 210 15.35 2.94 5.07
CA ARG A 210 16.71 2.86 5.63
C ARG A 210 17.47 1.62 5.21
N GLN A 211 16.78 0.52 4.93
CA GLN A 211 17.42 -0.70 4.44
C GLN A 211 17.84 -0.51 2.98
N LEU A 212 16.97 0.12 2.18
CA LEU A 212 17.24 0.42 0.76
C LEU A 212 18.43 1.36 0.55
N LEU A 213 18.65 2.29 1.47
CA LEU A 213 19.74 3.27 1.39
C LEU A 213 21.13 2.64 1.58
N ARG A 214 21.23 1.41 2.08
CA ARG A 214 22.53 0.77 2.33
C ARG A 214 23.22 0.45 1.00
N GLY A 215 24.31 1.17 0.71
CA GLY A 215 25.07 1.02 -0.52
C GLY A 215 24.44 1.70 -1.74
N ALA A 216 23.35 2.46 -1.55
CA ALA A 216 22.71 3.18 -2.64
C ALA A 216 23.46 4.46 -3.01
N GLU A 217 23.48 4.78 -4.30
CA GLU A 217 24.04 6.01 -4.85
C GLU A 217 22.94 6.93 -5.38
N LYS A 218 23.16 8.24 -5.24
CA LYS A 218 22.21 9.25 -5.73
C LYS A 218 22.45 9.46 -7.22
N ILE A 219 21.43 9.18 -8.03
CA ILE A 219 21.48 9.29 -9.49
C ILE A 219 20.68 10.47 -10.04
N GLY A 220 19.87 11.12 -9.20
CA GLY A 220 19.07 12.27 -9.61
C GLY A 220 18.28 12.93 -8.50
N ASN A 221 17.43 13.88 -8.88
CA ASN A 221 16.56 14.62 -7.96
C ASN A 221 15.25 15.00 -8.64
N ILE A 222 14.15 14.96 -7.88
CA ILE A 222 12.81 15.37 -8.30
C ILE A 222 12.24 16.24 -7.18
N ASP A 223 12.13 17.55 -7.40
CA ASP A 223 11.58 18.50 -6.44
C ASP A 223 12.17 18.38 -5.03
N GLY A 224 13.50 18.29 -4.94
CA GLY A 224 14.20 18.11 -3.67
C GLY A 224 14.29 16.66 -3.18
N ARG A 225 13.52 15.73 -3.73
CA ARG A 225 13.58 14.29 -3.41
C ARG A 225 14.70 13.61 -4.20
N SER A 226 15.52 12.81 -3.54
CA SER A 226 16.65 12.13 -4.21
C SER A 226 16.17 10.83 -4.88
N VAL A 227 16.61 10.61 -6.10
CA VAL A 227 16.45 9.33 -6.80
C VAL A 227 17.72 8.52 -6.60
N TRP A 228 17.56 7.29 -6.16
CA TRP A 228 18.64 6.40 -5.76
C TRP A 228 18.69 5.17 -6.65
N PHE A 229 19.90 4.69 -6.90
CA PHE A 229 20.16 3.35 -7.42
C PHE A 229 20.88 2.54 -6.35
N ASN A 230 20.43 1.31 -6.10
CA ASN A 230 21.16 0.36 -5.28
C ASN A 230 21.82 -0.70 -6.19
N PRO A 231 23.12 -0.98 -6.04
CA PRO A 231 23.84 -2.01 -6.81
C PRO A 231 23.24 -3.41 -6.72
N HIS A 232 22.36 -3.66 -5.75
CA HIS A 232 21.59 -4.90 -5.64
C HIS A 232 20.50 -5.05 -6.71
N GLY A 233 20.31 -4.03 -7.57
CA GLY A 233 19.46 -4.11 -8.77
C GLY A 233 18.11 -3.45 -8.61
N TYR A 234 18.01 -2.30 -7.94
CA TYR A 234 16.76 -1.54 -7.85
C TYR A 234 16.99 -0.03 -7.77
N TYR A 235 15.99 0.70 -8.24
CA TYR A 235 15.87 2.14 -8.10
C TYR A 235 14.80 2.48 -7.07
N PHE A 236 14.97 3.61 -6.38
CA PHE A 236 13.88 4.14 -5.55
C PHE A 236 13.92 5.65 -5.38
N CYS A 237 12.74 6.24 -5.16
CA CYS A 237 12.56 7.64 -4.77
C CYS A 237 11.52 7.69 -3.67
N TRP A 238 11.84 8.33 -2.54
CA TRP A 238 10.99 8.34 -1.36
C TRP A 238 10.70 9.76 -0.89
N ASP A 239 9.44 10.03 -0.64
CA ASP A 239 8.98 11.22 0.07
C ASP A 239 8.84 10.90 1.55
N LYS A 240 9.68 11.52 2.38
CA LYS A 240 9.68 11.30 3.82
C LYS A 240 8.42 11.83 4.52
N GLU A 241 7.78 12.85 3.98
CA GLU A 241 6.60 13.48 4.59
C GLU A 241 5.35 12.66 4.31
N THR A 242 5.22 12.13 3.09
CA THR A 242 4.04 11.35 2.68
C THR A 242 4.23 9.84 2.76
N GLU A 243 5.46 9.40 3.04
CA GLU A 243 5.93 8.01 2.97
C GLU A 243 5.78 7.36 1.59
N TYR A 244 5.51 8.16 0.55
CA TYR A 244 5.33 7.67 -0.80
C TYR A 244 6.66 7.18 -1.38
N LEU A 245 6.68 5.93 -1.82
CA LEU A 245 7.85 5.29 -2.38
C LEU A 245 7.54 4.86 -3.82
N LEU A 246 8.42 5.27 -4.74
CA LEU A 246 8.54 4.65 -6.05
C LEU A 246 9.73 3.70 -6.02
N GLU A 247 9.54 2.50 -6.55
CA GLU A 247 10.60 1.51 -6.73
C GLU A 247 10.57 0.94 -8.14
N SER A 248 11.73 0.55 -8.66
CA SER A 248 11.80 -0.25 -9.88
C SER A 248 12.92 -1.27 -9.76
N TRP A 249 12.56 -2.55 -9.77
CA TRP A 249 13.50 -3.64 -9.56
C TRP A 249 13.96 -4.22 -10.89
N LEU A 250 15.26 -4.19 -11.15
CA LEU A 250 15.88 -4.78 -12.35
C LEU A 250 15.89 -6.31 -12.31
N THR A 251 15.73 -6.90 -11.13
CA THR A 251 15.72 -8.36 -10.91
C THR A 251 14.31 -8.97 -10.93
N PHE A 252 13.26 -8.16 -11.06
CA PHE A 252 11.88 -8.62 -10.96
C PHE A 252 11.58 -9.72 -12.01
N PRO A 253 10.92 -10.83 -11.63
CA PRO A 253 10.14 -11.08 -10.41
C PRO A 253 10.93 -11.67 -9.23
N ALA A 254 12.25 -11.80 -9.36
CA ALA A 254 13.08 -12.24 -8.25
C ALA A 254 13.39 -11.07 -7.31
N TYR A 255 13.59 -11.40 -6.03
CA TYR A 255 14.12 -10.45 -5.07
C TYR A 255 15.46 -9.87 -5.54
N PRO A 256 15.76 -8.60 -5.21
CA PRO A 256 17.07 -8.01 -5.46
C PRO A 256 18.21 -8.85 -4.89
N ILE A 257 19.42 -8.61 -5.40
CA ILE A 257 20.60 -9.33 -4.94
C ILE A 257 20.79 -9.06 -3.43
N HIS A 258 21.00 -10.11 -2.63
CA HIS A 258 21.19 -10.02 -1.17
C HIS A 258 20.02 -9.39 -0.39
N TRP A 259 18.80 -9.43 -0.94
CA TRP A 259 17.58 -9.06 -0.24
C TRP A 259 17.18 -10.09 0.83
#